data_AF-A0A3P5XB27-F1
#
_entry.id   AF-A0A3P5XB27-F1
#
_cell.length_a   1.000
_cell.length_b   1.000
_cell.length_c   1.000
_cell.angle_alpha   90.00
_cell.angle_beta   90.00
_cell.angle_gamma   90.00
#
_symmetry.space_group_name_H-M   'P 1'
#
loop_
_entity.id
_entity.type
_entity.pdbx_description
1 polymer ?
#
loop_
_entity_poly.entity_id
_entity_poly.type
_entity_poly.pdbx_seq_one_letter_code
_entity_poly.pdbx_strand_id
1 'polypeptide(L)'
;MDGMLILLILMKGVNVLAEAFTFSVAEREKIVKNYFKQGINGPLDVFPSKDKRKYIVASEIIKRFDRDKRYTEKEINDLLRTIHPDFATIRRFLIDYRFMNRSDDGRQYWIEG
;
A
#
# COMPACT_ATOMS: atom_id res chain seq x y z
N MET A 1 22.89 14.14 5.36
CA MET A 1 21.50 14.67 5.46
C MET A 1 20.64 13.86 4.51
N ASP A 2 20.56 12.60 4.86
CA ASP A 2 20.41 11.51 3.91
C ASP A 2 18.93 11.25 3.63
N GLY A 3 18.62 10.80 2.41
CA GLY A 3 17.28 10.45 1.95
C GLY A 3 16.54 9.39 2.78
N MET A 4 17.15 8.92 3.88
CA MET A 4 16.52 8.16 4.96
C MET A 4 15.54 9.01 5.79
N LEU A 5 15.73 10.34 5.86
CA LEU A 5 14.88 11.23 6.65
C LEU A 5 13.51 11.51 5.99
N ILE A 6 13.40 11.40 4.67
CA ILE A 6 12.16 11.74 3.94
C ILE A 6 11.08 10.67 4.15
N LEU A 7 11.45 9.40 4.37
CA LEU A 7 10.48 8.35 4.63
C LEU A 7 9.91 8.42 6.06
N LEU A 8 10.69 8.91 7.02
CA LEU A 8 10.25 9.07 8.41
C LEU A 8 9.26 10.23 8.62
N ILE A 9 9.26 11.25 7.76
CA ILE A 9 8.46 12.47 7.99
C ILE A 9 7.00 12.33 7.53
N LEU A 10 6.66 11.36 6.65
CA LEU A 10 5.30 11.22 6.11
C LEU A 10 4.40 10.20 6.83
N MET A 11 4.91 9.46 7.80
CA MET A 11 4.16 8.47 8.59
C MET A 11 4.36 8.75 10.07
N LYS A 12 3.56 9.65 10.64
CA LYS A 12 3.49 9.84 12.10
C LYS A 12 2.72 8.67 12.73
N GLY A 13 3.39 7.52 12.77
CA GLY A 13 2.89 6.28 13.35
C GLY A 13 3.95 5.21 13.10
N VAL A 14 4.89 5.04 14.02
CA VAL A 14 5.92 3.99 13.91
C VAL A 14 5.21 2.65 14.06
N ASN A 15 4.85 2.07 12.92
CA ASN A 15 4.34 0.72 12.85
C ASN A 15 5.55 -0.23 12.94
N VAL A 16 5.59 -1.10 13.96
CA VAL A 16 6.67 -2.08 14.19
C VAL A 16 6.96 -2.93 12.95
N LEU A 17 5.97 -3.13 12.06
CA LEU A 17 6.17 -3.82 10.79
C LEU A 17 7.07 -3.06 9.81
N ALA A 18 7.08 -1.72 9.84
CA ALA A 18 7.95 -0.89 9.00
C ALA A 18 9.43 -1.06 9.36
N GLU A 19 9.74 -1.26 10.65
CA GLU A 19 11.11 -1.49 11.12
C GLU A 19 11.71 -2.78 10.54
N ALA A 20 10.87 -3.80 10.29
CA ALA A 20 11.29 -5.06 9.68
C ALA A 20 11.64 -4.92 8.18
N PHE A 21 11.17 -3.86 7.51
CA PHE A 21 11.36 -3.67 6.07
C PHE A 21 12.22 -2.44 5.78
N THR A 22 13.53 -2.60 5.89
CA THR A 22 14.48 -1.60 5.40
C THR A 22 14.75 -1.78 3.90
N PHE A 23 14.68 -0.67 3.15
CA PHE A 23 15.02 -0.60 1.73
C PHE A 23 15.49 0.81 1.34
N SER A 24 16.34 0.89 0.31
CA SER A 24 16.80 2.18 -0.22
C SER A 24 15.76 2.82 -1.14
N VAL A 25 15.87 4.13 -1.38
CA VAL A 25 15.05 4.85 -2.38
C VAL A 25 15.22 4.22 -3.77
N ALA A 26 16.46 3.92 -4.17
CA ALA A 26 16.74 3.27 -5.45
C ALA A 26 16.15 1.86 -5.56
N GLU A 27 16.17 1.07 -4.47
CA GLU A 27 15.52 -0.25 -4.42
C GLU A 27 13.99 -0.11 -4.58
N ARG A 28 13.38 0.83 -3.86
CA ARG A 28 11.95 1.16 -4.00
C ARG A 28 11.61 1.54 -5.43
N GLU A 29 12.32 2.50 -6.03
CA GLU A 29 12.05 2.97 -7.40
C GLU A 29 12.16 1.84 -8.42
N LYS A 30 13.19 1.00 -8.30
CA LYS A 30 13.36 -0.18 -9.15
C LYS A 30 12.19 -1.15 -9.00
N ILE A 31 11.78 -1.44 -7.77
CA ILE A 31 10.64 -2.33 -7.50
C ILE A 31 9.35 -1.74 -8.08
N VAL A 32 9.07 -0.46 -7.82
CA VAL A 32 7.89 0.24 -8.31
C VAL A 32 7.82 0.20 -9.83
N LYS A 33 8.90 0.56 -10.54
CA LYS A 33 8.97 0.51 -12.01
C LYS A 33 8.78 -0.91 -12.55
N ASN A 34 9.18 -1.93 -11.79
CA ASN A 34 9.01 -3.31 -12.19
C ASN A 34 7.56 -3.79 -12.12
N TYR A 35 6.76 -3.27 -11.19
CA TYR A 35 5.39 -3.73 -10.96
C TYR A 35 4.31 -2.80 -11.55
N PHE A 36 4.60 -1.51 -11.68
CA PHE A 36 3.71 -0.51 -12.27
C PHE A 36 4.21 -0.08 -13.65
N LYS A 37 4.13 -0.99 -14.63
CA LYS A 37 4.70 -0.81 -15.98
C LYS A 37 4.16 0.40 -16.73
N GLN A 38 2.92 0.80 -16.43
CA GLN A 38 2.24 1.93 -17.04
C GLN A 38 2.29 3.19 -16.16
N GLY A 39 3.29 3.27 -15.26
CA GLY A 39 3.45 4.37 -14.31
C GLY A 39 2.76 4.09 -12.98
N ILE A 40 3.17 4.82 -11.93
CA ILE A 40 2.80 4.54 -10.53
C ILE A 40 1.30 4.66 -10.22
N ASN A 41 0.53 5.32 -11.10
CA ASN A 41 -0.92 5.44 -11.01
C ASN A 41 -1.66 4.45 -11.91
N GLY A 42 -0.94 3.71 -12.76
CA GLY A 42 -1.49 2.68 -13.65
C GLY A 42 -1.80 1.35 -12.93
N PRO A 43 -2.26 0.33 -13.67
CA PRO A 43 -2.50 -0.99 -13.10
C PRO A 43 -1.20 -1.65 -12.63
N LEU A 44 -1.35 -2.53 -11.65
CA LEU A 44 -0.31 -3.47 -11.22
C LEU A 44 -0.22 -4.61 -12.24
N ASP A 45 0.98 -4.91 -12.72
CA ASP A 45 1.20 -5.96 -13.71
C ASP A 45 1.02 -7.37 -13.11
N VAL A 46 1.70 -7.63 -12.00
CA VAL A 46 1.59 -8.89 -11.25
C VAL A 46 1.77 -8.62 -9.75
N PHE A 47 1.06 -9.37 -8.93
CA PHE A 47 1.24 -9.27 -7.49
C PHE A 47 2.61 -9.86 -7.04
N PRO A 48 3.43 -9.14 -6.24
CA PRO A 48 4.73 -9.64 -5.82
C PRO A 48 4.64 -10.88 -4.92
N SER A 49 5.54 -11.85 -5.11
CA SER A 49 5.63 -13.03 -4.23
C SER A 49 6.45 -12.78 -2.95
N LYS A 50 7.45 -11.88 -2.99
CA LYS A 50 8.35 -11.59 -1.86
C LYS A 50 7.77 -10.51 -0.95
N ASP A 51 7.80 -10.72 0.37
CA ASP A 51 7.14 -9.83 1.34
C ASP A 51 7.66 -8.40 1.33
N LYS A 52 8.98 -8.18 1.24
CA LYS A 52 9.53 -6.81 1.08
C LYS A 52 8.94 -6.09 -0.14
N ARG A 53 8.75 -6.79 -1.25
CA ARG A 53 8.18 -6.22 -2.48
C ARG A 53 6.67 -5.98 -2.32
N LYS A 54 5.95 -6.88 -1.64
CA LYS A 54 4.53 -6.68 -1.30
C LYS A 54 4.37 -5.43 -0.44
N TYR A 55 5.19 -5.25 0.59
CA TYR A 55 5.16 -4.08 1.45
C TYR A 55 5.38 -2.79 0.66
N ILE A 56 6.41 -2.74 -0.19
CA ILE A 56 6.67 -1.57 -1.05
C ILE A 56 5.52 -1.32 -2.03
N VAL A 57 4.97 -2.35 -2.67
CA VAL A 57 3.83 -2.19 -3.59
C VAL A 57 2.59 -1.71 -2.85
N ALA A 58 2.29 -2.28 -1.68
CA ALA A 58 1.17 -1.90 -0.82
C ALA A 58 1.28 -0.45 -0.33
N SER A 59 2.49 0.01 0.03
CA SER A 59 2.73 1.39 0.46
C SER A 59 2.56 2.41 -0.67
N GLU A 60 2.68 1.99 -1.94
CA GLU A 60 2.33 2.84 -3.08
C GLU A 60 0.84 2.80 -3.41
N ILE A 61 0.21 1.64 -3.28
CA ILE A 61 -1.23 1.49 -3.53
C ILE A 61 -2.04 2.35 -2.55
N ILE A 62 -1.69 2.35 -1.26
CA ILE A 62 -2.45 3.09 -0.25
C ILE A 62 -2.48 4.60 -0.51
N LYS A 63 -1.47 5.15 -1.19
CA LYS A 63 -1.41 6.59 -1.54
C LYS A 63 -2.49 7.02 -2.53
N ARG A 64 -3.17 6.07 -3.19
CA ARG A 64 -4.30 6.35 -4.09
C ARG A 64 -5.62 6.54 -3.34
N PHE A 65 -5.63 6.27 -2.03
CA PHE A 65 -6.78 6.44 -1.18
C PHE A 65 -6.67 7.77 -0.42
N ASP A 66 -7.80 8.42 -0.24
CA ASP A 66 -7.97 9.55 0.66
C ASP A 66 -7.91 9.09 2.13
N ARG A 67 -7.07 9.77 2.94
CA ARG A 67 -6.84 9.48 4.36
C ARG A 67 -8.03 9.87 5.23
N ASP A 68 -8.79 10.89 4.84
CA ASP A 68 -9.89 11.43 5.64
C ASP A 68 -11.24 10.77 5.31
N LYS A 69 -11.22 9.77 4.41
CA LYS A 69 -12.41 9.06 3.96
C LYS A 69 -12.54 7.67 4.59
N ARG A 70 -13.77 7.34 5.00
CA ARG A 70 -14.21 5.96 5.21
C ARG A 70 -14.82 5.41 3.93
N TYR A 71 -14.44 4.19 3.58
CA TYR A 71 -14.90 3.48 2.39
C TYR A 71 -15.83 2.34 2.79
N THR A 72 -16.91 2.17 2.05
CA THR A 72 -17.68 0.92 2.07
C THR A 72 -16.90 -0.22 1.42
N GLU A 73 -17.31 -1.46 1.68
CA GLU A 73 -16.73 -2.63 1.01
C GLU A 73 -16.79 -2.51 -0.53
N LYS A 74 -17.90 -1.98 -1.06
CA LYS A 74 -18.07 -1.78 -2.49
C LYS A 74 -17.06 -0.78 -3.03
N GLU A 75 -16.91 0.38 -2.40
CA GLU A 75 -15.97 1.42 -2.86
C GLU A 75 -14.51 0.95 -2.82
N ILE A 76 -14.08 0.26 -1.75
CA ILE A 76 -12.71 -0.26 -1.67
C ILE A 76 -12.47 -1.30 -2.77
N ASN A 77 -13.44 -2.18 -3.04
CA ASN A 77 -13.33 -3.18 -4.09
C ASN A 77 -13.28 -2.55 -5.49
N ASP A 78 -14.11 -1.55 -5.74
CA ASP A 78 -14.15 -0.85 -7.02
C ASP A 78 -12.83 -0.13 -7.29
N LEU A 79 -12.28 0.58 -6.29
CA LEU A 79 -10.98 1.24 -6.39
C LEU A 79 -9.84 0.24 -6.63
N LEU A 80 -9.76 -0.82 -5.84
CA LEU A 80 -8.71 -1.83 -5.98
C LEU A 80 -8.80 -2.62 -7.29
N ARG A 81 -10.01 -2.80 -7.84
CA ARG A 81 -10.20 -3.45 -9.15
C ARG A 81 -9.59 -2.65 -10.30
N THR A 82 -9.49 -1.33 -10.18
CA THR A 82 -8.75 -0.50 -11.16
C THR A 82 -7.24 -0.76 -11.12
N ILE A 83 -6.74 -1.34 -10.02
CA ILE A 83 -5.32 -1.62 -9.81
C ILE A 83 -4.98 -3.03 -10.25
N HIS A 84 -5.76 -4.03 -9.86
CA HIS A 84 -5.51 -5.43 -10.18
C HIS A 84 -6.79 -6.27 -10.07
N PRO A 85 -7.00 -7.29 -10.93
CA PRO A 85 -8.17 -8.18 -10.85
C PRO A 85 -8.25 -8.96 -9.54
N ASP A 86 -7.12 -9.30 -8.93
CA ASP A 86 -7.05 -9.88 -7.58
C ASP A 86 -7.04 -8.78 -6.50
N PHE A 87 -8.11 -7.98 -6.46
CA PHE A 87 -8.28 -6.88 -5.52
C PHE A 87 -8.41 -7.36 -4.07
N ALA A 88 -8.94 -8.56 -3.85
CA ALA A 88 -9.11 -9.15 -2.53
C ALA A 88 -7.76 -9.41 -1.85
N THR A 89 -6.79 -9.95 -2.59
CA THR A 89 -5.43 -10.15 -2.11
C THR A 89 -4.76 -8.83 -1.74
N ILE A 90 -4.89 -7.79 -2.58
CA ILE A 90 -4.36 -6.46 -2.27
C ILE A 90 -4.96 -5.93 -0.97
N ARG A 91 -6.30 -5.98 -0.83
CA ARG A 91 -7.00 -5.52 0.38
C ARG A 91 -6.50 -6.23 1.63
N ARG A 92 -6.27 -7.54 1.57
CA ARG A 92 -5.72 -8.31 2.69
C ARG A 92 -4.35 -7.78 3.10
N PHE A 93 -3.44 -7.53 2.16
CA PHE A 93 -2.11 -7.01 2.49
C PHE A 93 -2.12 -5.58 2.99
N LEU A 94 -3.02 -4.72 2.51
CA LEU A 94 -3.18 -3.38 3.07
C LEU A 94 -3.55 -3.44 4.56
N ILE A 95 -4.35 -4.43 4.95
CA ILE A 95 -4.73 -4.67 6.35
C ILE A 95 -3.61 -5.35 7.13
N ASP A 96 -3.01 -6.41 6.60
CA ASP A 96 -1.92 -7.15 7.26
C ASP A 96 -0.72 -6.25 7.57
N TYR A 97 -0.41 -5.30 6.67
CA TYR A 97 0.65 -4.31 6.87
C TYR A 97 0.19 -3.06 7.63
N ARG A 98 -1.08 -3.02 8.08
CA ARG A 98 -1.70 -1.91 8.81
C ARG A 98 -1.62 -0.56 8.08
N PHE A 99 -1.70 -0.59 6.75
CA PHE A 99 -1.94 0.62 5.96
C PHE A 99 -3.43 0.98 5.90
N MET A 100 -4.29 -0.01 6.14
CA MET A 100 -5.73 0.12 6.13
C MET A 100 -6.33 -0.67 7.30
N ASN A 101 -7.28 -0.07 7.98
CA ASN A 101 -8.11 -0.74 8.97
C ASN A 101 -9.49 -1.05 8.40
N ARG A 102 -10.21 -1.96 9.07
CA ARG A 102 -11.59 -2.31 8.76
C ARG A 102 -12.42 -2.46 10.02
N SER A 103 -13.72 -2.25 9.91
CA SER A 103 -14.67 -2.59 10.98
C SER A 103 -14.76 -4.11 11.15
N ASP A 104 -15.17 -4.56 12.33
CA ASP A 104 -15.31 -5.99 12.65
C ASP A 104 -16.30 -6.71 11.73
N ASP A 105 -17.35 -6.00 11.31
CA ASP A 105 -18.35 -6.49 10.35
C ASP A 105 -17.89 -6.40 8.88
N GLY A 106 -16.69 -5.87 8.63
CA GLY A 106 -16.09 -5.73 7.30
C GLY A 106 -16.78 -4.72 6.38
N ARG A 107 -17.71 -3.90 6.88
CA ARG A 107 -18.48 -2.96 6.07
C ARG A 107 -17.77 -1.63 5.80
N GLN A 108 -16.84 -1.25 6.68
CA GLN A 108 -16.10 0.00 6.58
C GLN A 108 -14.60 -0.23 6.57
N TYR A 109 -13.89 0.57 5.79
CA TYR A 109 -12.44 0.57 5.64
C TYR A 109 -11.92 2.02 5.73
N TRP A 110 -10.74 2.23 6.30
CA TRP A 110 -10.09 3.55 6.38
C TRP A 110 -8.57 3.42 6.42
N ILE A 111 -7.85 4.46 6.01
CA ILE A 111 -6.39 4.48 6.09
C ILE A 111 -5.98 4.62 7.55
N GLU A 112 -4.96 3.85 7.95
CA GLU A 112 -4.35 4.00 9.28
C GLU A 112 -3.42 5.22 9.31
N GLY A 113 -3.55 6.05 10.36
CA GLY A 113 -2.86 7.33 10.54
C GLY A 113 -1.34 7.23 10.72
#